data_AF-A0A6G1BLN4-F1
#
_entry.id   AF-A0A6G1BLN4-F1
#
_cell.length_a   1.000
_cell.length_b   1.000
_cell.length_c   1.000
_cell.angle_alpha   90.00
_cell.angle_beta   90.00
_cell.angle_gamma   90.00
#
_symmetry.space_group_name_H-M   'P 1'
#
loop_
_entity.id
_entity.type
_entity.pdbx_description
1 polymer ?
#
loop_
_entity_poly.entity_id
_entity_poly.type
_entity_poly.pdbx_seq_one_letter_code
_entity_poly.pdbx_strand_id
1 'polypeptide(L)' 'MAAAVAASNRRVILKCYVTGFLSEDDMEMVTAEAPPLAIPARSSAVVVKNLYISCDPYM' A
#
# COMPACT_ATOMS: atom_id res chain seq x y z
N MET A 1 0.61 -6.93 -27.50
CA MET A 1 1.10 -6.13 -26.36
C MET A 1 -0.07 -5.95 -25.43
N ALA A 2 -0.14 -6.73 -24.34
CA ALA A 2 -1.27 -6.66 -23.42
C ALA A 2 -1.23 -5.31 -22.71
N ALA A 3 -2.29 -4.51 -22.85
CA ALA A 3 -2.46 -3.30 -22.07
C ALA A 3 -2.45 -3.71 -20.59
N ALA A 4 -1.55 -3.12 -19.79
CA ALA A 4 -1.60 -3.28 -18.36
C ALA A 4 -2.92 -2.69 -17.88
N VAL A 5 -3.82 -3.54 -17.37
CA VAL A 5 -5.03 -3.06 -16.70
C VAL A 5 -4.56 -2.35 -15.44
N ALA A 6 -4.62 -1.02 -15.47
CA ALA A 6 -4.41 -0.16 -14.33
C ALA A 6 -5.46 -0.49 -13.26
N ALA A 7 -5.07 -1.20 -12.21
CA ALA A 7 -5.93 -1.46 -11.07
C ALA A 7 -5.88 -0.27 -10.10
N SER A 8 -6.96 0.00 -9.37
CA SER A 8 -6.90 0.93 -8.25
C SER A 8 -6.26 0.26 -7.03
N ASN A 9 -5.46 1.03 -6.29
CA ASN A 9 -4.75 0.59 -5.09
C ASN A 9 -4.99 1.61 -3.97
N ARG A 10 -5.88 1.25 -3.05
CA ARG A 10 -6.20 2.05 -1.87
C ARG A 10 -5.13 1.81 -0.80
N ARG A 11 -4.65 2.90 -0.21
CA ARG A 11 -3.56 2.91 0.78
C ARG A 11 -3.98 3.72 1.99
N VAL A 12 -3.56 3.30 3.17
CA VAL A 12 -3.58 4.12 4.39
C VAL A 12 -2.17 4.64 4.60
N ILE A 13 -2.01 5.95 4.66
CA ILE A 13 -0.72 6.63 4.74
C ILE A 13 -0.66 7.43 6.04
N LEU A 14 0.48 7.39 6.72
CA LEU A 14 0.77 8.26 7.85
C LEU A 14 1.17 9.65 7.33
N LYS A 15 0.39 10.69 7.67
CA LYS A 15 0.58 12.06 7.16
C LYS A 15 1.80 12.75 7.76
N CYS A 16 2.08 12.49 9.03
CA CYS A 16 3.16 13.12 9.78
C CYS A 16 3.66 12.20 10.90
N TYR A 17 4.87 12.46 11.40
CA TYR A 17 5.39 11.77 12.57
C TYR A 17 4.53 12.12 13.80
N VAL A 18 4.09 11.09 14.52
CA VAL A 18 3.23 11.24 15.70
C VAL A 18 4.06 11.35 16.96
N THR A 19 3.70 12.31 17.81
CA THR A 19 4.21 12.42 19.18
C THR A 19 3.08 12.11 20.16
N GLY A 20 3.23 11.06 20.97
CA GLY A 20 2.17 10.61 21.89
C GLY A 20 1.32 9.49 21.29
N PHE A 21 0.00 9.59 21.42
CA PHE A 21 -0.94 8.57 20.91
C PHE A 21 -1.33 8.87 19.46
N LEU A 22 -1.39 7.83 18.64
CA LEU A 22 -1.87 7.88 17.26
C LEU A 22 -3.38 8.11 17.23
N SER A 23 -3.81 9.05 16.40
CA SER A 23 -5.22 9.32 16.12
C SER A 23 -5.57 9.00 14.66
N GLU A 24 -6.87 8.89 14.35
CA GLU A 24 -7.32 8.68 12.97
C GLU A 24 -6.92 9.84 12.04
N ASP A 25 -6.84 11.06 12.57
CA ASP A 25 -6.50 12.27 11.81
C ASP A 25 -5.04 12.32 11.33
N ASP A 26 -4.18 11.50 11.96
CA ASP A 26 -2.78 11.32 11.57
C ASP A 26 -2.63 10.42 10.34
N MET A 27 -3.70 9.70 9.97
CA MET A 27 -3.73 8.80 8.82
C MET A 27 -4.65 9.34 7.72
N GLU A 28 -4.34 9.00 6.47
CA GLU A 28 -5.18 9.32 5.32
C GLU A 28 -5.39 8.12 4.40
N MET A 29 -6.60 8.03 3.84
CA MET A 29 -6.92 7.03 2.83
C MET A 29 -6.75 7.61 1.43
N VAL A 30 -5.75 7.13 0.70
CA VAL A 30 -5.43 7.58 -0.65
C VAL A 30 -5.76 6.48 -1.66
N THR A 31 -6.43 6.84 -2.75
CA THR A 31 -6.61 5.95 -3.90
C THR A 31 -5.53 6.27 -4.94
N ALA A 32 -4.58 5.37 -5.11
CA ALA A 32 -3.52 5.47 -6.11
C ALA A 32 -3.72 4.43 -7.21
N GLU A 33 -3.00 4.57 -8.32
CA GLU A 33 -2.89 3.49 -9.29
C GLU A 33 -2.02 2.35 -8.71
N ALA A 34 -2.38 1.12 -9.02
CA ALA A 34 -1.60 -0.05 -8.67
C ALA A 34 -0.27 -0.05 -9.44
N PRO A 35 0.82 -0.56 -8.84
CA PRO A 35 2.04 -0.79 -9.60
C PRO A 35 1.79 -1.81 -10.71
N PRO A 36 2.67 -1.88 -11.73
CA PRO A 36 2.60 -2.94 -12.73
C PRO A 36 2.49 -4.32 -12.06
N LEU A 37 1.46 -5.07 -12.44
CA LEU A 37 1.25 -6.42 -11.90
C LEU A 37 2.29 -7.42 -12.43
N ALA A 38 2.95 -7.08 -13.54
CA ALA A 38 4.09 -7.81 -14.08
C ALA A 38 5.39 -7.34 -13.43
N ILE A 39 6.24 -8.29 -13.08
CA ILE A 39 7.52 -8.05 -12.39
C ILE A 39 8.64 -8.01 -13.44
N PRO A 40 9.63 -7.09 -13.32
CA PRO A 40 10.76 -7.04 -14.24
C PRO A 40 11.49 -8.39 -14.32
N ALA A 41 11.92 -8.77 -15.53
CA ALA A 41 12.67 -9.99 -15.74
C ALA A 41 13.94 -9.99 -14.86
N ARG A 42 14.23 -11.16 -14.25
CA ARG A 42 15.35 -11.35 -13.31
C ARG A 42 15.26 -10.58 -11.99
N SER A 43 14.11 -10.03 -11.65
CA SER A 43 13.83 -9.54 -10.30
C SER A 43 13.34 -10.68 -9.39
N SER A 44 13.74 -10.65 -8.13
CA SER A 44 13.23 -11.55 -7.08
C SER A 44 12.00 -10.98 -6.35
N ALA A 45 11.42 -9.89 -6.84
CA ALA A 45 10.25 -9.27 -6.23
C ALA A 45 8.99 -10.14 -6.37
N VAL A 46 8.02 -9.90 -5.49
CA VAL A 46 6.68 -10.50 -5.54
C VAL A 46 5.65 -9.38 -5.42
N VAL A 47 4.71 -9.32 -6.37
CA VAL A 47 3.55 -8.43 -6.28
C VAL A 47 2.43 -9.21 -5.61
N VAL A 48 1.88 -8.66 -4.54
CA VAL A 48 0.85 -9.31 -3.71
C VAL A 48 -0.45 -8.52 -3.72
N LYS A 49 -1.56 -9.23 -3.55
CA LYS A 49 -2.84 -8.65 -3.15
C LYS A 49 -3.03 -8.92 -1.67
N ASN A 50 -2.88 -7.89 -0.84
CA ASN A 50 -3.06 -8.01 0.60
C ASN A 50 -4.53 -8.34 0.91
N LEU A 51 -4.76 -9.42 1.65
CA LEU A 51 -6.10 -9.89 2.01
C LEU A 51 -6.49 -9.52 3.44
N TYR A 52 -5.51 -9.53 4.33
CA TYR A 52 -5.66 -9.23 5.75
C TYR A 52 -4.46 -8.42 6.24
N ILE A 53 -4.66 -7.63 7.28
CA ILE A 53 -3.63 -6.86 7.98
C ILE A 53 -3.83 -7.02 9.49
N SER A 54 -2.74 -7.22 10.22
CA SER A 54 -2.76 -7.25 11.68
C SER A 54 -2.62 -5.84 12.25
N CYS A 55 -3.20 -5.63 13.44
CA CYS A 55 -2.95 -4.45 14.26
C CYS A 55 -2.14 -4.90 15.47
N ASP A 56 -0.83 -4.67 15.43
CA ASP A 56 0.10 -5.09 16.48
C ASP A 56 0.53 -3.87 17.31
N PRO A 57 0.75 -3.97 18.65
CA PRO A 57 1.08 -2.82 19.49
C PRO A 57 2.39 -2.09 19.15
N TYR A 58 3.26 -2.72 18.36
CA TYR A 58 4.51 -2.12 17.89
C TYR A 58 4.38 -1.44 16.52
N MET A 59 3.27 -1.67 15.81
CA MET A 59 2.95 -0.91 14.60
C MET A 59 2.43 0.49 14.93
#